data_AF-A0A850Q3G2-F1
#
_entry.id   AF-A0A850Q3G2-F1
#
_cell.length_a   1.000
_cell.length_b   1.000
_cell.length_c   1.000
_cell.angle_alpha   90.00
_cell.angle_beta   90.00
_cell.angle_gamma   90.00
#
_symmetry.space_group_name_H-M   'P 1'
#
loop_
_entity.id
_entity.type
_entity.pdbx_description
1 polymer ?
#
loop_
_entity_poly.entity_id
_entity_poly.type
_entity_poly.pdbx_seq_one_letter_code
_entity_poly.pdbx_strand_id
1 'polypeptide(L)'
;MRQLSFLIIVLISAITPVLHSQNLIAVQNNNAPSFYTQLDSAIVYAQNGDTIYLPGGTYLLSAQIAKCLHIIGVGINIDSSLATGITRINGPLSLQNEFEASNGSISGVYLVGEIYSGNRISNYSVRRCRIGGLRMASNVTNANSSWIFSENIIQGIMEISAPGASNCLFSNNIIDAISINTDNGFVSSIFKNNIFLLEGYCGWGFCNLPISASGSNFENNIFLSSQITTQHIYNSSMNNNLFVENFAISGEQIWGSNNIVDQPQTSIFMNQSGNNFDFHHDYHLQSSSPGKNAGKDGTDIGIYGGAFPWKAGSVPPNPHTQFENVSGVDEAGNIHVNIKVAAQDR
;
A
#
# COMPACT_ATOMS: atom_id res chain seq x y z
N MET A 1 51.44 -62.05 -10.35
CA MET A 1 51.65 -60.59 -10.31
C MET A 1 50.39 -59.89 -10.84
N ARG A 2 49.73 -59.12 -9.95
CA ARG A 2 48.87 -57.93 -10.17
C ARG A 2 47.77 -58.03 -11.25
N GLN A 3 46.50 -58.24 -10.89
CA GLN A 3 45.52 -57.20 -10.50
C GLN A 3 45.55 -55.95 -11.38
N LEU A 4 44.47 -55.72 -12.14
CA LEU A 4 43.96 -54.37 -12.37
C LEU A 4 42.42 -54.43 -12.47
N SER A 5 41.79 -54.24 -11.32
CA SER A 5 40.35 -54.09 -11.17
C SER A 5 39.91 -52.74 -11.72
N PHE A 6 38.91 -52.72 -12.61
CA PHE A 6 38.20 -51.50 -12.99
C PHE A 6 37.28 -51.10 -11.83
N LEU A 7 37.70 -50.12 -11.03
CA LEU A 7 36.85 -49.51 -9.99
C LEU A 7 36.25 -48.22 -10.55
N ILE A 8 34.95 -48.27 -10.86
CA ILE A 8 34.13 -47.10 -11.16
C ILE A 8 33.97 -46.31 -9.85
N ILE A 9 34.60 -45.14 -9.75
CA ILE A 9 34.34 -44.18 -8.68
C ILE A 9 33.14 -43.34 -9.13
N VAL A 10 31.94 -43.71 -8.67
CA VAL A 10 30.78 -42.81 -8.70
C VAL A 10 30.98 -41.82 -7.55
N LEU A 11 31.39 -40.60 -7.89
CA LEU A 11 31.47 -39.48 -6.96
C LEU A 11 30.03 -39.02 -6.65
N ILE A 12 29.40 -39.61 -5.65
CA ILE A 12 28.15 -39.08 -5.08
C ILE A 12 28.55 -37.87 -4.24
N SER A 13 28.60 -36.69 -4.85
CA SER A 13 28.58 -35.44 -4.10
C SER A 13 27.20 -35.32 -3.45
N ALA A 14 27.14 -35.59 -2.14
CA ALA A 14 25.99 -35.28 -1.32
C ALA A 14 25.79 -33.76 -1.34
N ILE A 15 24.96 -33.27 -2.26
CA ILE A 15 24.33 -31.96 -2.13
C ILE A 15 23.31 -32.16 -1.02
N THR A 16 23.69 -31.88 0.22
CA THR A 16 22.71 -31.73 1.29
C THR A 16 21.81 -30.57 0.90
N PRO A 17 20.51 -30.77 0.63
CA PRO A 17 19.63 -29.63 0.44
C PRO A 17 19.69 -28.83 1.74
N VAL A 18 20.03 -27.55 1.65
CA VAL A 18 19.80 -26.62 2.74
C VAL A 18 18.28 -26.58 2.92
N LEU A 19 17.79 -27.31 3.93
CA LEU A 19 16.40 -27.27 4.32
C LEU A 19 16.14 -25.88 4.90
N HIS A 20 15.72 -24.95 4.06
CA HIS A 20 15.09 -23.73 4.55
C HIS A 20 13.78 -24.14 5.21
N SER A 21 13.53 -23.66 6.44
CA SER A 21 12.21 -23.71 7.06
C SER A 21 11.19 -23.19 6.06
N GLN A 22 10.13 -23.96 5.80
CA GLN A 22 9.09 -23.54 4.85
C GLN A 22 8.22 -22.48 5.52
N ASN A 23 8.14 -21.31 4.92
CA ASN A 23 7.28 -20.23 5.39
C ASN A 23 5.81 -20.64 5.19
N LEU A 24 5.15 -20.97 6.31
CA LEU A 24 3.76 -21.41 6.32
C LEU A 24 2.81 -20.22 6.42
N ILE A 25 1.89 -20.15 5.47
CA ILE A 25 0.75 -19.23 5.47
C ILE A 25 -0.28 -19.76 6.46
N ALA A 26 -0.65 -18.96 7.45
CA ALA A 26 -1.68 -19.36 8.41
C ALA A 26 -3.04 -18.79 8.00
N VAL A 27 -4.05 -19.66 7.91
CA VAL A 27 -5.45 -19.26 7.78
C VAL A 27 -6.11 -19.46 9.14
N GLN A 28 -6.47 -18.35 9.76
CA GLN A 28 -7.19 -18.31 11.02
C GLN A 28 -8.68 -18.11 10.74
N ASN A 29 -9.46 -19.12 11.14
CA ASN A 29 -10.91 -19.04 11.27
C ASN A 29 -11.25 -19.08 12.78
N ASN A 30 -12.53 -19.06 13.16
CA ASN A 30 -12.94 -19.19 14.57
C ASN A 30 -12.57 -20.55 15.22
N ASN A 31 -11.87 -21.45 14.51
CA ASN A 31 -11.36 -22.73 14.98
C ASN A 31 -9.81 -22.74 15.03
N ALA A 32 -9.21 -23.94 15.01
CA ALA A 32 -7.77 -24.11 14.94
C ALA A 32 -7.20 -23.58 13.61
N PRO A 33 -6.01 -22.92 13.62
CA PRO A 33 -5.38 -22.44 12.40
C PRO A 33 -5.05 -23.60 11.47
N SER A 34 -5.16 -23.33 10.17
CA SER A 34 -4.70 -24.23 9.10
C SER A 34 -3.51 -23.60 8.37
N PHE A 35 -2.60 -24.43 7.86
CA PHE A 35 -1.34 -23.96 7.30
C PHE A 35 -1.18 -24.39 5.84
N TYR A 36 -0.68 -23.46 5.03
CA TYR A 36 -0.51 -23.63 3.59
C TYR A 36 0.87 -23.15 3.15
N THR A 37 1.33 -23.66 2.01
CA THR A 37 2.59 -23.24 1.39
C THR A 37 2.37 -22.38 0.14
N GLN A 38 1.11 -22.32 -0.33
CA GLN A 38 0.68 -21.57 -1.50
C GLN A 38 -0.49 -20.66 -1.12
N LEU A 39 -0.41 -19.39 -1.52
CA LEU A 39 -1.42 -18.38 -1.21
C LEU A 39 -2.76 -18.69 -1.88
N ASP A 40 -2.75 -19.16 -3.13
CA ASP A 40 -3.98 -19.55 -3.83
C ASP A 40 -4.72 -20.67 -3.08
N SER A 41 -4.00 -21.68 -2.54
CA SER A 41 -4.62 -22.74 -1.73
C SER A 41 -5.21 -22.21 -0.43
N ALA A 42 -4.52 -21.28 0.24
CA ALA A 42 -5.02 -20.63 1.44
C ALA A 42 -6.33 -19.85 1.17
N ILE A 43 -6.39 -19.09 0.07
CA ILE A 43 -7.59 -18.32 -0.34
C ILE A 43 -8.77 -19.23 -0.70
N VAL A 44 -8.51 -20.34 -1.40
CA VAL A 44 -9.54 -21.32 -1.76
C VAL A 44 -10.15 -21.93 -0.50
N TYR A 45 -9.32 -22.34 0.46
CA TYR A 45 -9.78 -22.95 1.70
C TYR A 45 -10.48 -21.97 2.65
N ALA A 46 -9.96 -20.73 2.74
CA ALA A 46 -10.47 -19.72 3.65
C ALA A 46 -11.99 -19.51 3.48
N GLN A 47 -12.66 -19.32 4.61
CA GLN A 47 -14.08 -19.02 4.69
C GLN A 47 -14.30 -17.50 4.76
N ASN A 48 -15.54 -17.08 4.56
CA ASN A 48 -15.89 -15.66 4.63
C ASN A 48 -15.62 -15.10 6.03
N GLY A 49 -14.80 -14.05 6.11
CA GLY A 49 -14.36 -13.40 7.34
C GLY A 49 -13.02 -13.93 7.89
N ASP A 50 -12.40 -14.92 7.26
CA ASP A 50 -11.13 -15.47 7.73
C ASP A 50 -9.97 -14.49 7.57
N THR A 51 -8.96 -14.68 8.42
CA THR A 51 -7.69 -13.93 8.34
C THR A 51 -6.57 -14.82 7.81
N ILE A 52 -5.85 -14.33 6.80
CA ILE A 52 -4.69 -14.97 6.20
C ILE A 52 -3.43 -14.21 6.62
N TYR A 53 -2.57 -14.86 7.39
CA TYR A 53 -1.27 -14.33 7.82
C TYR A 53 -0.17 -14.82 6.88
N LEU A 54 0.55 -13.87 6.31
CA LEU A 54 1.66 -14.10 5.41
C LEU A 54 2.98 -13.79 6.14
N PRO A 55 3.83 -14.80 6.40
CA PRO A 55 5.19 -14.53 6.85
C PRO A 55 5.97 -13.75 5.78
N GLY A 56 7.16 -13.24 6.12
CA GLY A 56 8.02 -12.63 5.11
C GLY A 56 8.41 -13.64 4.03
N GLY A 57 8.51 -13.19 2.79
CA GLY A 57 8.68 -14.07 1.64
C GLY A 57 7.97 -13.51 0.40
N THR A 58 8.10 -14.24 -0.70
CA THR A 58 7.41 -13.92 -1.97
C THR A 58 6.37 -14.99 -2.27
N TYR A 59 5.13 -14.56 -2.48
CA TYR A 59 4.00 -15.43 -2.76
C TYR A 59 3.42 -15.08 -4.14
N LEU A 60 3.17 -16.11 -4.95
CA LEU A 60 2.40 -15.95 -6.18
C LEU A 60 0.91 -15.88 -5.83
N LEU A 61 0.19 -14.94 -6.44
CA LEU A 61 -1.25 -14.83 -6.36
C LEU A 61 -1.83 -14.88 -7.77
N SER A 62 -2.62 -15.91 -8.06
CA SER A 62 -3.37 -16.04 -9.31
C SER A 62 -4.87 -16.24 -9.09
N ALA A 63 -5.26 -16.64 -7.89
CA ALA A 63 -6.66 -16.77 -7.49
C ALA A 63 -7.36 -15.40 -7.37
N GLN A 64 -8.65 -15.39 -7.66
CA GLN A 64 -9.53 -14.26 -7.36
C GLN A 64 -10.00 -14.34 -5.91
N ILE A 65 -10.18 -13.18 -5.28
CA ILE A 65 -10.79 -13.06 -3.96
C ILE A 65 -12.25 -12.73 -4.15
N ALA A 66 -13.09 -13.69 -3.80
CA ALA A 66 -14.53 -13.67 -4.01
C ALA A 66 -15.31 -13.84 -2.69
N LYS A 67 -14.70 -13.46 -1.57
CA LYS A 67 -15.26 -13.55 -0.21
C LYS A 67 -14.54 -12.53 0.68
N CYS A 68 -15.14 -12.13 1.80
CA CYS A 68 -14.50 -11.23 2.74
C CYS A 68 -13.28 -11.95 3.33
N LEU A 69 -12.09 -11.38 3.14
CA LEU A 69 -10.83 -11.89 3.70
C LEU A 69 -10.02 -10.74 4.27
N HIS A 70 -9.25 -11.04 5.32
CA HIS A 70 -8.29 -10.14 5.92
C HIS A 70 -6.87 -10.67 5.69
N ILE A 71 -6.07 -10.00 4.87
CA ILE A 71 -4.69 -10.42 4.55
C ILE A 71 -3.71 -9.55 5.33
N ILE A 72 -2.82 -10.18 6.09
CA ILE A 72 -1.84 -9.49 6.95
C ILE A 72 -0.45 -10.02 6.64
N GLY A 73 0.42 -9.14 6.15
CA GLY A 73 1.85 -9.39 5.98
C GLY A 73 2.70 -8.83 7.13
N VAL A 74 4.00 -9.08 7.08
CA VAL A 74 4.99 -8.63 8.09
C VAL A 74 5.61 -7.27 7.80
N GLY A 75 5.15 -6.58 6.75
CA GLY A 75 5.59 -5.23 6.39
C GLY A 75 6.25 -5.13 5.02
N ILE A 76 6.59 -3.89 4.66
CA ILE A 76 7.02 -3.48 3.31
C ILE A 76 8.41 -2.85 3.26
N ASN A 77 8.96 -2.45 4.40
CA ASN A 77 10.29 -1.87 4.51
C ASN A 77 11.26 -2.90 5.11
N ILE A 78 12.30 -3.25 4.35
CA ILE A 78 13.28 -4.25 4.78
C ILE A 78 14.04 -3.83 6.04
N ASP A 79 14.36 -2.55 6.20
CA ASP A 79 15.12 -2.04 7.35
C ASP A 79 14.33 -2.13 8.64
N SER A 80 12.99 -2.04 8.53
CA SER A 80 12.08 -2.16 9.66
C SER A 80 11.64 -3.62 9.91
N SER A 81 11.91 -4.53 8.98
CA SER A 81 11.52 -5.93 9.06
C SER A 81 12.72 -6.88 8.91
N LEU A 82 13.91 -6.51 9.40
CA LEU A 82 15.13 -7.33 9.28
C LEU A 82 14.98 -8.76 9.84
N ALA A 83 14.22 -8.92 10.93
CA ALA A 83 14.01 -10.22 11.57
C ALA A 83 13.10 -11.15 10.75
N THR A 84 12.15 -10.58 10.00
CA THR A 84 11.10 -11.35 9.30
C THR A 84 11.22 -11.29 7.78
N GLY A 85 12.00 -10.38 7.23
CA GLY A 85 11.91 -9.95 5.84
C GLY A 85 10.63 -9.16 5.56
N ILE A 86 10.30 -8.94 4.29
CA ILE A 86 9.05 -8.30 3.86
C ILE A 86 8.08 -9.32 3.29
N THR A 87 6.79 -9.05 3.36
CA THR A 87 5.78 -9.84 2.64
C THR A 87 5.58 -9.25 1.25
N ARG A 88 5.89 -10.03 0.20
CA ARG A 88 5.71 -9.65 -1.20
C ARG A 88 4.69 -10.57 -1.88
N ILE A 89 3.71 -9.99 -2.55
CA ILE A 89 2.77 -10.72 -3.41
C ILE A 89 3.04 -10.35 -4.87
N ASN A 90 3.29 -11.37 -5.70
CA ASN A 90 3.44 -11.27 -7.14
C ASN A 90 2.14 -11.68 -7.82
N GLY A 91 1.47 -10.71 -8.44
CA GLY A 91 0.16 -10.88 -9.05
C GLY A 91 -0.78 -9.75 -8.63
N PRO A 92 -1.93 -9.58 -9.32
CA PRO A 92 -2.94 -8.63 -8.90
C PRO A 92 -3.73 -9.15 -7.70
N LEU A 93 -4.18 -8.25 -6.83
CA LEU A 93 -5.23 -8.55 -5.86
C LEU A 93 -6.58 -8.32 -6.54
N SER A 94 -7.13 -9.37 -7.15
CA SER A 94 -8.40 -9.28 -7.89
C SER A 94 -9.59 -9.56 -6.98
N LEU A 95 -10.34 -8.52 -6.62
CA LEU A 95 -11.57 -8.62 -5.83
C LEU A 95 -12.77 -8.76 -6.79
N GLN A 96 -13.52 -9.86 -6.65
CA GLN A 96 -14.62 -10.26 -7.53
C GLN A 96 -15.88 -10.66 -6.74
N ASN A 97 -16.89 -11.16 -7.46
CA ASN A 97 -18.20 -11.58 -6.97
C ASN A 97 -18.95 -10.46 -6.27
N GLU A 98 -19.49 -9.51 -7.06
CA GLU A 98 -20.43 -8.45 -6.66
C GLU A 98 -20.85 -8.49 -5.16
N PHE A 99 -20.18 -7.68 -4.34
CA PHE A 99 -20.30 -7.56 -2.87
C PHE A 99 -19.59 -8.60 -1.99
N GLU A 100 -19.35 -9.83 -2.41
CA GLU A 100 -18.85 -10.90 -1.54
C GLU A 100 -17.45 -10.61 -0.97
N ALA A 101 -16.58 -9.92 -1.73
CA ALA A 101 -15.26 -9.48 -1.26
C ALA A 101 -15.28 -8.19 -0.40
N SER A 102 -16.45 -7.58 -0.17
CA SER A 102 -16.60 -6.37 0.64
C SER A 102 -16.26 -6.61 2.11
N ASN A 103 -15.97 -5.54 2.85
CA ASN A 103 -15.59 -5.55 4.27
C ASN A 103 -14.24 -6.24 4.57
N GLY A 104 -13.51 -6.67 3.54
CA GLY A 104 -12.17 -7.25 3.68
C GLY A 104 -11.09 -6.20 3.94
N SER A 105 -9.86 -6.69 4.15
CA SER A 105 -8.70 -5.82 4.30
C SER A 105 -7.40 -6.46 3.83
N ILE A 106 -6.42 -5.59 3.51
CA ILE A 106 -5.03 -5.97 3.31
C ILE A 106 -4.11 -5.00 4.05
N SER A 107 -3.10 -5.53 4.74
CA SER A 107 -2.10 -4.70 5.41
C SER A 107 -0.71 -5.31 5.45
N GLY A 108 0.34 -4.47 5.44
CA GLY A 108 1.72 -4.91 5.61
C GLY A 108 2.26 -5.72 4.42
N VAL A 109 1.76 -5.46 3.21
CA VAL A 109 2.11 -6.23 2.01
C VAL A 109 2.67 -5.31 0.93
N TYR A 110 3.77 -5.74 0.32
CA TYR A 110 4.20 -5.22 -0.97
C TYR A 110 3.50 -6.03 -2.08
N LEU A 111 2.42 -5.47 -2.61
CA LEU A 111 1.72 -5.98 -3.78
C LEU A 111 2.38 -5.41 -5.03
N VAL A 112 3.07 -6.26 -5.78
CA VAL A 112 3.76 -5.84 -7.01
C VAL A 112 2.76 -5.50 -8.11
N GLY A 113 1.63 -6.22 -8.15
CA GLY A 113 0.55 -5.95 -9.06
C GLY A 113 -0.37 -4.83 -8.59
N GLU A 114 -1.47 -4.66 -9.32
CA GLU A 114 -2.54 -3.75 -8.96
C GLU A 114 -3.53 -4.37 -7.97
N ILE A 115 -4.21 -3.53 -7.20
CA ILE A 115 -5.51 -3.89 -6.66
C ILE A 115 -6.52 -3.70 -7.77
N TYR A 116 -7.18 -4.78 -8.18
CA TYR A 116 -8.27 -4.74 -9.14
C TYR A 116 -9.58 -4.97 -8.41
N SER A 117 -10.38 -3.91 -8.29
CA SER A 117 -11.76 -4.03 -7.88
C SER A 117 -12.61 -4.16 -9.12
N GLY A 118 -13.28 -5.30 -9.28
CA GLY A 118 -14.37 -5.45 -10.23
C GLY A 118 -15.58 -4.63 -9.78
N ASN A 119 -16.75 -5.25 -9.78
CA ASN A 119 -17.99 -4.58 -9.44
C ASN A 119 -18.38 -4.73 -7.97
N ARG A 120 -18.96 -3.66 -7.43
CA ARG A 120 -19.75 -3.61 -6.19
C ARG A 120 -18.98 -4.00 -4.94
N ILE A 121 -17.69 -3.63 -4.85
CA ILE A 121 -16.91 -3.85 -3.63
C ILE A 121 -16.97 -2.60 -2.76
N SER A 122 -17.35 -2.80 -1.50
CA SER A 122 -17.43 -1.72 -0.52
C SER A 122 -16.76 -2.03 0.81
N ASN A 123 -16.52 -0.98 1.60
CA ASN A 123 -15.95 -1.08 2.95
C ASN A 123 -14.62 -1.83 3.03
N TYR A 124 -13.80 -1.77 1.98
CA TYR A 124 -12.51 -2.46 1.94
C TYR A 124 -11.39 -1.55 2.43
N SER A 125 -10.47 -2.12 3.22
CA SER A 125 -9.37 -1.35 3.83
C SER A 125 -8.01 -1.80 3.33
N VAL A 126 -7.20 -0.87 2.85
CA VAL A 126 -5.81 -1.06 2.43
C VAL A 126 -4.92 -0.20 3.31
N ARG A 127 -4.05 -0.81 4.12
CA ARG A 127 -3.24 -0.07 5.10
C ARG A 127 -1.79 -0.49 5.13
N ARG A 128 -0.85 0.47 5.14
CA ARG A 128 0.59 0.17 5.27
C ARG A 128 1.07 -0.85 4.24
N CYS A 129 0.54 -0.71 3.03
CA CYS A 129 0.91 -1.49 1.86
C CYS A 129 1.74 -0.65 0.88
N ARG A 130 2.53 -1.33 0.07
CA ARG A 130 3.07 -0.79 -1.18
C ARG A 130 2.31 -1.47 -2.31
N ILE A 131 1.62 -0.72 -3.15
CA ILE A 131 0.80 -1.27 -4.24
C ILE A 131 1.31 -0.76 -5.60
N GLY A 132 1.38 -1.66 -6.59
CA GLY A 132 1.87 -1.34 -7.95
C GLY A 132 0.81 -0.74 -8.89
N GLY A 133 -0.42 -0.58 -8.41
CA GLY A 133 -1.51 0.06 -9.14
C GLY A 133 -2.83 -0.04 -8.39
N LEU A 134 -3.81 0.75 -8.82
CA LEU A 134 -5.19 0.69 -8.36
C LEU A 134 -6.11 0.81 -9.57
N ARG A 135 -6.84 -0.26 -9.86
CA ARG A 135 -7.87 -0.26 -10.88
C ARG A 135 -9.21 -0.54 -10.25
N MET A 136 -10.09 0.45 -10.26
CA MET A 136 -11.46 0.31 -9.79
C MET A 136 -12.38 0.48 -10.99
N ALA A 137 -12.76 -0.65 -11.59
CA ALA A 137 -13.57 -0.67 -12.79
C ALA A 137 -14.99 -1.03 -12.45
N SER A 138 -15.96 -0.44 -13.15
CA SER A 138 -17.32 -0.91 -13.10
C SER A 138 -18.11 -0.56 -14.35
N ASN A 139 -19.20 -1.28 -14.57
CA ASN A 139 -20.18 -1.03 -15.61
C ASN A 139 -21.57 -0.69 -15.03
N VAL A 140 -21.68 -0.45 -13.72
CA VAL A 140 -22.96 -0.22 -13.02
C VAL A 140 -22.86 0.98 -12.08
N THR A 141 -23.91 1.82 -12.03
CA THR A 141 -24.00 2.96 -11.09
C THR A 141 -23.80 2.51 -9.64
N ASN A 142 -22.94 3.24 -8.90
CA ASN A 142 -22.47 2.92 -7.54
C ASN A 142 -21.58 1.66 -7.45
N ALA A 143 -20.67 1.58 -8.42
CA ALA A 143 -19.65 0.59 -8.65
C ALA A 143 -18.82 0.13 -7.45
N ASN A 144 -18.20 1.04 -6.71
CA ASN A 144 -17.29 0.73 -5.62
C ASN A 144 -17.39 1.87 -4.60
N SER A 145 -17.35 1.58 -3.30
CA SER A 145 -17.59 2.64 -2.31
C SER A 145 -16.98 2.40 -0.93
N SER A 146 -16.78 3.47 -0.16
CA SER A 146 -16.36 3.38 1.24
C SER A 146 -15.01 2.67 1.45
N TRP A 147 -14.12 2.78 0.47
CA TRP A 147 -12.76 2.25 0.60
C TRP A 147 -11.91 3.15 1.49
N ILE A 148 -11.01 2.54 2.27
CA ILE A 148 -10.04 3.25 3.09
C ILE A 148 -8.64 2.87 2.64
N PHE A 149 -7.92 3.85 2.11
CA PHE A 149 -6.49 3.78 1.85
C PHE A 149 -5.77 4.64 2.89
N SER A 150 -5.06 4.02 3.82
CA SER A 150 -4.29 4.75 4.83
C SER A 150 -2.84 4.30 4.96
N GLU A 151 -1.90 5.24 5.05
CA GLU A 151 -0.47 4.95 5.29
C GLU A 151 0.15 4.06 4.20
N ASN A 152 -0.32 4.17 2.96
CA ASN A 152 0.18 3.37 1.84
C ASN A 152 1.15 4.14 0.96
N ILE A 153 1.96 3.37 0.23
CA ILE A 153 2.70 3.81 -0.94
C ILE A 153 1.93 3.29 -2.16
N ILE A 154 1.28 4.18 -2.90
CA ILE A 154 0.48 3.85 -4.09
C ILE A 154 1.29 4.22 -5.32
N GLN A 155 1.67 3.23 -6.11
CA GLN A 155 2.51 3.42 -7.30
C GLN A 155 1.80 2.98 -8.58
N GLY A 156 2.42 3.31 -9.72
CA GLY A 156 2.01 2.80 -11.02
C GLY A 156 0.79 3.51 -11.56
N ILE A 157 -0.23 2.75 -11.99
CA ILE A 157 -1.42 3.31 -12.65
C ILE A 157 -2.60 3.33 -11.67
N MET A 158 -3.29 4.47 -11.62
CA MET A 158 -4.61 4.59 -10.99
C MET A 158 -5.71 4.77 -12.06
N GLU A 159 -6.44 3.70 -12.34
CA GLU A 159 -7.52 3.71 -13.33
C GLU A 159 -8.87 3.53 -12.64
N ILE A 160 -9.70 4.58 -12.66
CA ILE A 160 -11.03 4.57 -12.06
C ILE A 160 -12.04 4.78 -13.18
N SER A 161 -12.74 3.72 -13.57
CA SER A 161 -13.67 3.77 -14.70
C SER A 161 -15.08 4.19 -14.26
N ALA A 162 -15.83 4.77 -15.19
CA ALA A 162 -17.21 5.18 -14.95
C ALA A 162 -18.11 4.00 -14.59
N PRO A 163 -19.01 4.12 -13.61
CA PRO A 163 -19.21 5.26 -12.72
C PRO A 163 -18.30 5.10 -11.51
N GLY A 164 -17.34 6.00 -11.31
CA GLY A 164 -16.19 5.74 -10.43
C GLY A 164 -16.47 5.48 -8.95
N ALA A 165 -15.40 5.36 -8.18
CA ALA A 165 -15.48 4.97 -6.78
C ALA A 165 -15.99 6.12 -5.89
N SER A 166 -16.88 5.82 -4.94
CA SER A 166 -17.53 6.85 -4.11
C SER A 166 -17.19 6.73 -2.62
N ASN A 167 -17.29 7.84 -1.88
CA ASN A 167 -17.11 7.86 -0.42
C ASN A 167 -15.80 7.24 0.06
N CYS A 168 -14.73 7.33 -0.74
CA CYS A 168 -13.43 6.75 -0.39
C CYS A 168 -12.62 7.73 0.46
N LEU A 169 -11.80 7.19 1.36
CA LEU A 169 -10.85 7.94 2.16
C LEU A 169 -9.43 7.56 1.75
N PHE A 170 -8.66 8.56 1.35
CA PHE A 170 -7.21 8.49 1.19
C PHE A 170 -6.59 9.36 2.26
N SER A 171 -5.99 8.75 3.29
CA SER A 171 -5.35 9.47 4.39
C SER A 171 -3.90 9.08 4.60
N ASN A 172 -3.00 10.05 4.69
CA ASN A 172 -1.61 9.78 5.04
C ASN A 172 -0.94 8.83 4.04
N ASN A 173 -1.22 8.93 2.75
CA ASN A 173 -0.58 8.11 1.71
C ASN A 173 0.49 8.90 0.95
N ILE A 174 1.47 8.19 0.39
CA ILE A 174 2.37 8.70 -0.64
C ILE A 174 1.85 8.12 -1.96
N ILE A 175 1.49 8.99 -2.88
CA ILE A 175 0.88 8.65 -4.16
C ILE A 175 1.88 9.03 -5.26
N ASP A 176 2.58 8.00 -5.72
CA ASP A 176 3.58 7.95 -6.78
C ASP A 176 2.98 7.23 -7.99
N ALA A 177 1.77 7.64 -8.36
CA ALA A 177 0.97 6.98 -9.37
C ALA A 177 0.37 7.99 -10.34
N ILE A 178 0.22 7.56 -11.58
CA ILE A 178 -0.37 8.32 -12.68
C ILE A 178 -1.83 7.86 -12.82
N SER A 179 -2.77 8.80 -12.76
CA SER A 179 -4.17 8.47 -13.09
C SER A 179 -4.43 8.56 -14.58
N ILE A 180 -5.18 7.58 -15.10
CA ILE A 180 -5.64 7.49 -16.49
C ILE A 180 -7.16 7.30 -16.56
N ASN A 181 -7.78 7.65 -17.70
CA ASN A 181 -9.22 7.48 -17.98
C ASN A 181 -10.13 8.20 -16.96
N THR A 182 -9.88 9.49 -16.78
CA THR A 182 -10.30 10.32 -15.64
C THR A 182 -11.71 10.90 -15.70
N ASP A 183 -12.53 10.65 -16.71
CA ASP A 183 -13.78 11.41 -16.87
C ASP A 183 -14.84 11.11 -15.78
N ASN A 184 -14.67 10.05 -15.00
CA ASN A 184 -15.59 9.64 -13.94
C ASN A 184 -14.83 9.01 -12.76
N GLY A 185 -13.86 9.73 -12.19
CA GLY A 185 -13.00 9.29 -11.09
C GLY A 185 -13.70 9.14 -9.74
N PHE A 186 -13.09 9.64 -8.66
CA PHE A 186 -13.66 9.51 -7.32
C PHE A 186 -14.83 10.47 -7.09
N VAL A 187 -15.88 10.04 -6.38
CA VAL A 187 -17.04 10.88 -6.06
C VAL A 187 -17.22 10.98 -4.56
N SER A 188 -17.52 12.18 -4.03
CA SER A 188 -17.78 12.41 -2.61
C SER A 188 -16.70 11.82 -1.69
N SER A 189 -15.44 11.88 -2.13
CA SER A 189 -14.29 11.24 -1.47
C SER A 189 -13.43 12.26 -0.74
N ILE A 190 -12.60 11.78 0.17
CA ILE A 190 -11.72 12.61 1.00
C ILE A 190 -10.28 12.20 0.76
N PHE A 191 -9.47 13.19 0.40
CA PHE A 191 -8.02 13.09 0.28
C PHE A 191 -7.41 13.99 1.35
N LYS A 192 -6.88 13.41 2.41
CA LYS A 192 -6.29 14.17 3.51
C LYS A 192 -4.87 13.76 3.86
N ASN A 193 -4.01 14.72 4.17
CA ASN A 193 -2.67 14.44 4.67
C ASN A 193 -1.83 13.56 3.71
N ASN A 194 -2.07 13.60 2.40
CA ASN A 194 -1.30 12.79 1.43
C ASN A 194 -0.14 13.60 0.84
N ILE A 195 0.83 12.89 0.26
CA ILE A 195 1.85 13.48 -0.62
C ILE A 195 1.65 12.91 -2.02
N PHE A 196 1.46 13.78 -3.01
CA PHE A 196 1.35 13.44 -4.42
C PHE A 196 2.67 13.76 -5.11
N LEU A 197 3.40 12.74 -5.56
CA LEU A 197 4.74 12.87 -6.12
C LEU A 197 4.73 13.07 -7.64
N LEU A 198 3.80 12.44 -8.36
CA LEU A 198 3.74 12.47 -9.82
C LEU A 198 2.63 13.39 -10.36
N GLU A 199 2.82 13.76 -11.63
CA GLU A 199 1.79 14.36 -12.49
C GLU A 199 0.82 13.26 -13.00
N GLY A 200 -0.41 13.63 -13.37
CA GLY A 200 -1.38 12.71 -13.97
C GLY A 200 -1.25 12.60 -15.51
N TYR A 201 -1.96 11.66 -16.13
CA TYR A 201 -2.03 11.54 -17.59
C TYR A 201 -3.47 11.29 -18.05
N CYS A 202 -4.14 12.30 -18.60
CA CYS A 202 -5.44 12.13 -19.25
C CYS A 202 -5.21 11.71 -20.71
N GLY A 203 -6.08 10.91 -21.33
CA GLY A 203 -5.85 10.33 -22.67
C GLY A 203 -5.55 11.32 -23.83
N TRP A 204 -5.49 12.63 -23.57
CA TRP A 204 -5.14 13.70 -24.51
C TRP A 204 -3.82 14.43 -24.17
N GLY A 205 -3.10 14.01 -23.12
CA GLY A 205 -1.84 14.61 -22.65
C GLY A 205 -1.66 14.49 -21.12
N PHE A 206 -0.55 15.00 -20.59
CA PHE A 206 -0.39 15.10 -19.13
C PHE A 206 -1.56 15.91 -18.53
N CYS A 207 -2.20 15.34 -17.50
CA CYS A 207 -3.17 16.07 -16.67
C CYS A 207 -2.61 16.30 -15.29
N ASN A 208 -3.08 17.35 -14.67
CA ASN A 208 -2.23 18.12 -13.78
C ASN A 208 -2.47 17.80 -12.30
N LEU A 209 -3.45 16.92 -12.00
CA LEU A 209 -3.59 16.26 -10.71
C LEU A 209 -3.64 14.76 -10.95
N PRO A 210 -2.92 13.94 -10.17
CA PRO A 210 -2.88 12.49 -10.36
C PRO A 210 -4.19 11.80 -9.95
N ILE A 211 -5.29 12.54 -9.77
CA ILE A 211 -6.60 12.04 -9.36
C ILE A 211 -7.69 12.87 -10.05
N SER A 212 -8.71 12.19 -10.57
CA SER A 212 -9.99 12.80 -10.94
C SER A 212 -10.98 12.65 -9.81
N ALA A 213 -11.71 13.73 -9.51
CA ALA A 213 -12.70 13.70 -8.45
C ALA A 213 -13.87 14.66 -8.66
N SER A 214 -15.04 14.31 -8.14
CA SER A 214 -16.22 15.16 -8.10
C SER A 214 -16.80 15.19 -6.68
N GLY A 215 -17.29 16.33 -6.20
CA GLY A 215 -17.90 16.44 -4.87
C GLY A 215 -16.94 16.13 -3.71
N SER A 216 -15.63 16.17 -3.94
CA SER A 216 -14.62 15.62 -3.04
C SER A 216 -13.88 16.70 -2.26
N ASN A 217 -13.24 16.32 -1.15
CA ASN A 217 -12.44 17.23 -0.33
C ASN A 217 -10.96 16.84 -0.34
N PHE A 218 -10.11 17.81 -0.63
CA PHE A 218 -8.66 17.72 -0.54
C PHE A 218 -8.18 18.64 0.58
N GLU A 219 -7.67 18.08 1.68
CA GLU A 219 -7.16 18.86 2.80
C GLU A 219 -5.78 18.43 3.28
N ASN A 220 -4.93 19.37 3.66
CA ASN A 220 -3.61 19.07 4.25
C ASN A 220 -2.71 18.20 3.35
N ASN A 221 -2.88 18.24 2.02
CA ASN A 221 -2.04 17.46 1.10
C ASN A 221 -0.86 18.29 0.58
N ILE A 222 0.20 17.59 0.18
CA ILE A 222 1.35 18.16 -0.54
C ILE A 222 1.30 17.67 -1.99
N PHE A 223 1.41 18.58 -2.95
CA PHE A 223 1.46 18.27 -4.37
C PHE A 223 2.80 18.74 -4.96
N LEU A 224 3.59 17.80 -5.47
CA LEU A 224 4.90 18.07 -6.10
C LEU A 224 4.82 18.18 -7.63
N SER A 225 3.64 18.02 -8.23
CA SER A 225 3.43 18.17 -9.66
C SER A 225 3.79 19.58 -10.13
N SER A 226 4.56 19.67 -11.22
CA SER A 226 4.99 20.94 -11.84
C SER A 226 3.95 21.54 -12.80
N GLN A 227 2.81 20.86 -12.96
CA GLN A 227 1.68 21.35 -13.72
C GLN A 227 0.43 21.01 -12.91
N ILE A 228 -0.34 22.01 -12.47
CA ILE A 228 -1.57 21.81 -11.69
C ILE A 228 -2.72 22.58 -12.34
N THR A 229 -3.71 21.85 -12.86
CA THR A 229 -4.97 22.36 -13.39
C THR A 229 -6.10 21.54 -12.82
N THR A 230 -7.24 22.20 -12.71
CA THR A 230 -8.44 21.73 -12.03
C THR A 230 -9.41 21.00 -12.95
N GLN A 231 -9.01 20.72 -14.19
CA GLN A 231 -9.92 20.35 -15.27
C GLN A 231 -10.69 19.03 -15.06
N HIS A 232 -10.22 18.15 -14.15
CA HIS A 232 -10.87 16.87 -13.77
C HIS A 232 -11.29 16.84 -12.31
N ILE A 233 -11.31 17.99 -11.66
CA ILE A 233 -11.80 18.16 -10.30
C ILE A 233 -13.05 19.04 -10.38
N TYR A 234 -14.20 18.51 -9.98
CA TYR A 234 -15.48 19.20 -10.09
C TYR A 234 -16.18 19.30 -8.74
N ASN A 235 -16.85 20.42 -8.47
CA ASN A 235 -17.65 20.64 -7.26
C ASN A 235 -16.91 20.21 -5.97
N SER A 236 -15.61 20.46 -5.90
CA SER A 236 -14.73 19.93 -4.87
C SER A 236 -14.07 21.06 -4.09
N SER A 237 -13.62 20.77 -2.88
CA SER A 237 -12.93 21.72 -2.03
C SER A 237 -11.45 21.40 -1.87
N MET A 238 -10.60 22.40 -1.90
CA MET A 238 -9.16 22.29 -1.64
C MET A 238 -8.75 23.26 -0.52
N ASN A 239 -8.44 22.77 0.68
CA ASN A 239 -8.09 23.62 1.82
C ASN A 239 -6.77 23.22 2.46
N ASN A 240 -5.96 24.19 2.89
CA ASN A 240 -4.72 23.92 3.62
C ASN A 240 -3.79 22.94 2.89
N ASN A 241 -3.76 22.96 1.55
CA ASN A 241 -2.82 22.15 0.79
C ASN A 241 -1.57 22.97 0.45
N LEU A 242 -0.45 22.29 0.25
CA LEU A 242 0.81 22.87 -0.17
C LEU A 242 1.13 22.40 -1.60
N PHE A 243 1.42 23.34 -2.48
CA PHE A 243 1.73 23.12 -3.89
C PHE A 243 3.12 23.66 -4.22
N VAL A 244 3.91 22.88 -4.95
CA VAL A 244 5.20 23.39 -5.46
C VAL A 244 5.01 24.43 -6.56
N GLU A 245 3.96 24.27 -7.36
CA GLU A 245 3.61 25.20 -8.42
C GLU A 245 2.71 26.34 -7.96
N ASN A 246 2.69 27.38 -8.78
CA ASN A 246 1.66 28.39 -8.70
C ASN A 246 0.30 27.79 -9.10
N PHE A 247 -0.48 27.42 -8.09
CA PHE A 247 -1.81 26.88 -8.26
C PHE A 247 -2.86 27.98 -8.10
N ALA A 248 -3.43 28.44 -9.21
CA ALA A 248 -4.66 29.22 -9.18
C ALA A 248 -5.85 28.25 -9.14
N ILE A 249 -6.71 28.38 -8.12
CA ILE A 249 -8.04 27.77 -8.16
C ILE A 249 -8.82 28.44 -9.29
N SER A 250 -8.74 27.89 -10.49
CA SER A 250 -9.43 28.39 -11.67
C SER A 250 -10.70 27.57 -11.91
N GLY A 251 -11.85 28.25 -11.97
CA GLY A 251 -13.14 27.67 -12.29
C GLY A 251 -14.18 27.90 -11.20
N GLU A 252 -15.44 28.14 -11.60
CA GLU A 252 -16.57 28.41 -10.70
C GLU A 252 -16.95 27.22 -9.79
N GLN A 253 -16.28 26.07 -9.95
CA GLN A 253 -16.66 24.77 -9.39
C GLN A 253 -15.64 24.19 -8.40
N ILE A 254 -14.57 24.92 -8.09
CA ILE A 254 -13.64 24.53 -7.02
C ILE A 254 -13.52 25.68 -6.05
N TRP A 255 -13.64 25.34 -4.77
CA TRP A 255 -13.54 26.30 -3.68
C TRP A 255 -12.39 25.91 -2.76
N GLY A 256 -11.79 26.88 -2.09
CA GLY A 256 -10.66 26.58 -1.24
C GLY A 256 -10.10 27.80 -0.55
N SER A 257 -9.43 27.55 0.57
CA SER A 257 -8.82 28.58 1.40
C SER A 257 -7.52 28.08 2.01
N ASN A 258 -6.63 29.01 2.37
CA ASN A 258 -5.38 28.73 3.09
C ASN A 258 -4.46 27.74 2.37
N ASN A 259 -4.56 27.65 1.04
CA ASN A 259 -3.59 26.88 0.25
C ASN A 259 -2.30 27.69 0.13
N ILE A 260 -1.18 26.97 0.23
CA ILE A 260 0.17 27.50 0.09
C ILE A 260 0.66 27.07 -1.28
N VAL A 261 1.01 28.02 -2.13
CA VAL A 261 1.35 27.78 -3.54
C VAL A 261 2.73 28.34 -3.86
N ASP A 262 3.29 27.94 -5.01
CA ASP A 262 4.55 28.46 -5.53
C ASP A 262 5.72 28.29 -4.54
N GLN A 263 5.82 27.08 -3.97
CA GLN A 263 6.88 26.74 -3.00
C GLN A 263 7.96 25.87 -3.66
N PRO A 264 9.24 26.24 -3.58
CA PRO A 264 10.29 25.38 -4.10
C PRO A 264 10.31 24.04 -3.33
N GLN A 265 10.35 22.91 -4.03
CA GLN A 265 10.36 21.58 -3.39
C GLN A 265 11.45 21.45 -2.30
N THR A 266 12.60 22.10 -2.50
CA THR A 266 13.73 22.12 -1.58
C THR A 266 13.46 22.83 -0.24
N SER A 267 12.35 23.58 -0.08
CA SER A 267 11.96 24.19 1.19
C SER A 267 10.97 23.35 2.00
N ILE A 268 10.46 22.25 1.43
CA ILE A 268 9.36 21.48 2.02
C ILE A 268 9.89 20.42 2.97
N PHE A 269 10.69 19.49 2.46
CA PHE A 269 11.08 18.26 3.16
C PHE A 269 12.51 18.29 3.68
N MET A 270 12.80 17.53 4.74
CA MET A 270 14.14 17.36 5.28
C MET A 270 15.11 16.75 4.26
N ASN A 271 14.69 15.72 3.51
CA ASN A 271 15.48 15.12 2.45
C ASN A 271 14.60 14.37 1.44
N GLN A 272 14.08 15.07 0.44
CA GLN A 272 13.34 14.45 -0.66
C GLN A 272 13.62 15.22 -1.95
N SER A 273 13.88 14.48 -3.03
CA SER A 273 14.14 15.05 -4.34
C SER A 273 13.49 14.23 -5.46
N GLY A 274 13.25 14.87 -6.60
CA GLY A 274 12.56 14.25 -7.72
C GLY A 274 11.11 13.87 -7.39
N ASN A 275 10.55 12.97 -8.19
CA ASN A 275 9.12 12.66 -8.19
C ASN A 275 8.81 11.17 -7.94
N ASN A 276 9.79 10.39 -7.48
CA ASN A 276 9.62 8.97 -7.19
C ASN A 276 9.67 8.73 -5.68
N PHE A 277 8.96 7.70 -5.22
CA PHE A 277 9.10 7.24 -3.85
C PHE A 277 10.46 6.55 -3.62
N ASP A 278 11.10 6.83 -2.47
CA ASP A 278 12.28 6.12 -1.98
C ASP A 278 12.21 6.01 -0.45
N PHE A 279 12.55 4.85 0.11
CA PHE A 279 12.65 4.64 1.56
C PHE A 279 13.80 5.42 2.21
N HIS A 280 14.81 5.85 1.43
CA HIS A 280 15.91 6.66 1.93
C HIS A 280 15.57 8.16 1.99
N HIS A 281 14.43 8.59 1.44
CA HIS A 281 13.96 9.95 1.59
C HIS A 281 13.39 10.19 3.00
N ASP A 282 13.59 11.41 3.49
CA ASP A 282 12.97 11.93 4.70
C ASP A 282 11.86 12.93 4.34
N TYR A 283 10.63 12.45 4.43
CA TYR A 283 9.41 13.19 4.12
C TYR A 283 8.92 14.08 5.29
N HIS A 284 9.66 14.17 6.41
CA HIS A 284 9.33 15.15 7.44
C HIS A 284 9.49 16.56 6.88
N LEU A 285 8.61 17.47 7.31
CA LEU A 285 8.73 18.88 6.94
C LEU A 285 9.93 19.53 7.64
N GLN A 286 10.66 20.37 6.89
CA GLN A 286 11.65 21.26 7.47
C GLN A 286 11.01 22.17 8.52
N SER A 287 11.77 22.59 9.53
CA SER A 287 11.28 23.55 10.53
C SER A 287 10.85 24.89 9.91
N SER A 288 11.48 25.28 8.80
CA SER A 288 11.14 26.46 7.99
C SER A 288 10.10 26.21 6.90
N SER A 289 9.63 24.96 6.75
CA SER A 289 8.63 24.63 5.73
C SER A 289 7.35 25.41 6.00
N PRO A 290 6.75 26.05 4.99
CA PRO A 290 5.50 26.78 5.17
C PRO A 290 4.34 25.82 5.49
N GLY A 291 4.48 24.52 5.22
CA GLY A 291 3.50 23.50 5.60
C GLY A 291 3.57 23.09 7.08
N LYS A 292 4.58 23.54 7.83
CA LYS A 292 4.78 23.19 9.24
C LYS A 292 3.66 23.79 10.09
N ASN A 293 2.92 22.96 10.82
CA ASN A 293 1.73 23.35 11.60
C ASN A 293 0.66 24.14 10.82
N ALA A 294 0.66 24.07 9.49
CA ALA A 294 -0.25 24.84 8.63
C ALA A 294 -1.49 24.02 8.22
N GLY A 295 -1.59 22.78 8.67
CA GLY A 295 -2.77 21.94 8.49
C GLY A 295 -3.99 22.57 9.15
N LYS A 296 -5.17 22.24 8.62
CA LYS A 296 -6.47 22.71 9.12
C LYS A 296 -6.71 22.40 10.61
N ASP A 297 -6.06 21.35 11.12
CA ASP A 297 -6.10 20.91 12.51
C ASP A 297 -4.90 21.41 13.36
N GLY A 298 -4.07 22.30 12.80
CA GLY A 298 -2.87 22.84 13.43
C GLY A 298 -1.66 21.91 13.39
N THR A 299 -1.77 20.75 12.72
CA THR A 299 -0.64 19.83 12.50
C THR A 299 0.09 20.14 11.19
N ASP A 300 1.15 19.39 10.89
CA ASP A 300 1.87 19.52 9.62
C ASP A 300 0.98 19.15 8.43
N ILE A 301 1.15 19.83 7.29
CA ILE A 301 0.59 19.38 6.00
C ILE A 301 1.37 18.13 5.54
N GLY A 302 0.67 17.14 4.96
CA GLY A 302 1.26 15.90 4.47
C GLY A 302 1.16 14.72 5.45
N ILE A 303 1.93 13.67 5.17
CA ILE A 303 1.74 12.34 5.77
C ILE A 303 2.05 12.25 7.27
N TYR A 304 2.83 13.18 7.83
CA TYR A 304 3.12 13.25 9.26
C TYR A 304 2.16 14.17 10.03
N GLY A 305 1.15 14.70 9.35
CA GLY A 305 0.06 15.45 9.96
C GLY A 305 -1.13 14.59 10.37
N GLY A 306 -2.08 15.22 11.04
CA GLY A 306 -3.34 14.62 11.46
C GLY A 306 -3.25 13.83 12.76
N ALA A 307 -4.39 13.27 13.17
CA ALA A 307 -4.49 12.41 14.35
C ALA A 307 -3.76 11.06 14.19
N PHE A 308 -3.44 10.66 12.95
CA PHE A 308 -2.83 9.37 12.61
C PHE A 308 -1.65 9.60 11.64
N PRO A 309 -0.55 10.19 12.11
CA PRO A 309 0.62 10.42 11.26
C PRO A 309 1.21 9.10 10.76
N TRP A 310 1.90 9.15 9.62
CA TRP A 310 2.54 7.99 9.01
C TRP A 310 3.51 7.32 9.98
N LYS A 311 3.31 6.02 10.20
CA LYS A 311 4.20 5.23 11.05
C LYS A 311 5.55 4.97 10.38
N ALA A 312 6.64 5.38 11.01
CA ALA A 312 8.00 5.12 10.52
C ALA A 312 8.19 3.63 10.19
N GLY A 313 8.83 3.36 9.04
CA GLY A 313 9.03 2.00 8.54
C GLY A 313 7.79 1.34 7.93
N SER A 314 6.62 1.99 7.97
CA SER A 314 5.34 1.42 7.51
C SER A 314 5.04 0.05 8.14
N VAL A 315 5.42 -0.13 9.40
CA VAL A 315 5.24 -1.39 10.12
C VAL A 315 3.74 -1.65 10.33
N PRO A 316 3.23 -2.83 9.92
CA PRO A 316 1.80 -3.13 9.99
C PRO A 316 1.30 -3.20 11.44
N PRO A 317 -0.03 -3.13 11.67
CA PRO A 317 -0.59 -3.03 13.02
C PRO A 317 -0.53 -4.34 13.83
N ASN A 318 -0.16 -5.47 13.22
CA ASN A 318 0.02 -6.74 13.93
C ASN A 318 1.28 -6.72 14.81
N PRO A 319 1.37 -7.58 15.84
CA PRO A 319 2.58 -7.75 16.62
C PRO A 319 3.79 -7.96 15.70
N HIS A 320 4.83 -7.17 15.92
CA HIS A 320 6.01 -7.16 15.07
C HIS A 320 7.15 -7.91 15.74
N THR A 321 7.70 -8.90 15.05
CA THR A 321 8.89 -9.62 15.50
C THR A 321 10.11 -8.72 15.30
N GLN A 322 10.70 -8.27 16.40
CA GLN A 322 11.88 -7.41 16.40
C GLN A 322 13.18 -8.21 16.36
N PHE A 323 13.14 -9.43 16.87
CA PHE A 323 14.29 -10.31 16.98
C PHE A 323 13.81 -11.75 17.01
N GLU A 324 14.49 -12.60 16.26
CA GLU A 324 14.30 -14.04 16.26
C GLU A 324 15.67 -14.71 16.21
N ASN A 325 15.91 -15.59 17.18
CA ASN A 325 17.06 -16.49 17.19
C ASN A 325 16.58 -17.89 17.52
N VAL A 326 16.61 -18.77 16.53
CA VAL A 326 16.30 -20.19 16.67
C VAL A 326 17.59 -20.95 16.45
N SER A 327 18.10 -21.56 17.52
CA SER A 327 19.30 -22.40 17.45
C SER A 327 19.02 -23.71 16.71
N GLY A 328 20.08 -24.37 16.27
CA GLY A 328 20.00 -25.77 15.85
C GLY A 328 19.64 -26.69 17.02
N VAL A 329 19.36 -27.95 16.70
CA VAL A 329 19.11 -28.98 17.72
C VAL A 329 20.39 -29.23 18.50
N ASP A 330 20.36 -29.12 19.83
CA ASP A 330 21.49 -29.45 20.69
C ASP A 330 21.72 -30.97 20.78
N GLU A 331 22.81 -31.40 21.42
CA GLU A 331 23.13 -32.83 21.59
C GLU A 331 22.07 -33.61 22.38
N ALA A 332 21.22 -32.90 23.13
CA ALA A 332 20.11 -33.47 23.90
C ALA A 332 18.77 -33.46 23.13
N GLY A 333 18.73 -32.94 21.90
CA GLY A 333 17.52 -32.89 21.10
C GLY A 333 16.66 -31.62 21.31
N ASN A 334 17.13 -30.62 22.07
CA ASN A 334 16.39 -29.39 22.32
C ASN A 334 16.64 -28.33 21.23
N ILE A 335 15.65 -27.46 21.03
CA ILE A 335 15.78 -26.25 20.19
C ILE A 335 15.64 -25.05 21.11
N HIS A 336 16.69 -24.23 21.22
CA HIS A 336 16.59 -22.95 21.91
C HIS A 336 15.99 -21.90 20.98
N VAL A 337 14.89 -21.30 21.43
CA VAL A 337 14.14 -20.26 20.72
C VAL A 337 14.14 -19.01 21.59
N ASN A 338 14.61 -17.90 21.04
CA ASN A 338 14.50 -16.58 21.65
C ASN A 338 13.88 -15.61 20.64
N ILE A 339 12.64 -15.22 20.90
CA ILE A 339 11.88 -14.33 20.03
C ILE A 339 11.43 -13.12 20.85
N LYS A 340 11.69 -11.92 20.34
CA LYS A 340 11.15 -10.67 20.88
C LYS A 340 10.09 -10.13 19.93
N VAL A 341 8.87 -10.03 20.42
CA VAL A 341 7.74 -9.45 19.70
C VAL A 341 7.27 -8.21 20.45
N ALA A 342 6.92 -7.15 19.71
CA ALA A 342 6.32 -5.96 20.27
C ALA A 342 4.96 -5.72 19.64
N ALA A 343 3.95 -5.46 20.49
CA ALA A 343 2.72 -4.84 20.03
C ALA A 343 3.05 -3.52 19.34
N GLN A 344 2.32 -3.22 18.29
CA GLN A 344 2.53 -2.01 17.53
C GLN A 344 1.61 -0.92 18.08
N ASP A 345 2.22 0.05 18.77
CA ASP A 345 1.57 1.33 19.04
C ASP A 345 1.14 1.95 17.71
N ARG A 346 0.08 2.77 17.76
CA ARG A 346 -0.56 3.27 16.54
C ARG A 346 0.42 3.90 15.56
#